data_AF-A0A7X6YYZ9-F1
#
_entry.id   AF-A0A7X6YYZ9-F1
#
_cell.length_a   1.000
_cell.length_b   1.000
_cell.length_c   1.000
_cell.angle_alpha   90.00
_cell.angle_beta   90.00
_cell.angle_gamma   90.00
#
_symmetry.space_group_name_H-M   'P 1'
#
loop_
_entity.id
_entity.type
_entity.pdbx_description
1 polymer ?
#
loop_
_entity_poly.entity_id
_entity_poly.type
_entity_poly.pdbx_seq_one_letter_code
_entity_poly.pdbx_strand_id
1 'polypeptide(L)'
;NKGVSAILINTEKGLKVFDNIEKNCEAKELDVSTIMQINMYQPTNKPKDYDRIHAAYREKGFDEALSECSKRALKSNNKNRFKARIVKFLRKIKLK
;
A
#
# COMPACT_ATOMS: atom_id res chain seq x y z
N ASN A 1 -13.77 14.39 14.52
CA ASN A 1 -13.50 13.17 15.31
C ASN A 1 -14.54 12.11 15.02
N LYS A 2 -14.33 11.31 13.98
CA LYS A 2 -15.19 10.17 13.57
C LYS A 2 -14.33 9.00 13.08
N GLY A 3 -13.21 8.75 13.78
CA GLY A 3 -12.32 7.66 13.41
C GLY A 3 -12.97 6.32 13.75
N VAL A 4 -13.00 5.40 12.79
CA VAL A 4 -13.41 4.01 12.98
C VAL A 4 -12.17 3.15 12.79
N SER A 5 -11.93 2.25 13.72
CA SER A 5 -10.80 1.31 13.67
C SER A 5 -11.33 -0.11 13.59
N ALA A 6 -10.79 -0.91 12.68
CA ALA A 6 -11.01 -2.35 12.67
C ALA A 6 -9.94 -3.01 13.55
N ILE A 7 -10.37 -3.88 14.47
CA ILE A 7 -9.48 -4.57 15.41
C ILE A 7 -9.65 -6.08 15.20
N LEU A 8 -8.55 -6.77 14.93
CA LEU A 8 -8.51 -8.22 14.87
C LEU A 8 -8.00 -8.76 16.20
N ILE A 9 -8.84 -9.53 16.91
CA ILE A 9 -8.50 -10.16 18.18
C ILE A 9 -8.27 -11.64 17.92
N ASN A 10 -7.02 -12.08 18.00
CA ASN A 10 -6.62 -13.47 17.72
C ASN A 10 -5.99 -14.19 18.92
N THR A 11 -6.01 -13.57 20.11
CA THR A 11 -5.46 -14.14 21.34
C THR A 11 -6.32 -13.79 22.55
N GLU A 12 -6.32 -14.64 23.57
CA GLU A 12 -7.00 -14.40 24.84
C GLU A 12 -6.49 -13.14 25.55
N LYS A 13 -5.17 -12.87 25.46
CA LYS A 13 -4.58 -11.65 26.01
C LYS A 13 -5.15 -10.40 25.32
N GLY A 14 -5.29 -10.45 23.99
CA GLY A 14 -5.89 -9.37 23.21
C GLY A 14 -7.35 -9.12 23.59
N LEU A 15 -8.12 -10.18 23.80
CA LEU A 15 -9.51 -10.09 24.24
C LEU A 15 -9.63 -9.37 25.58
N LYS A 16 -8.84 -9.77 26.59
CA LYS A 16 -8.83 -9.10 27.90
C LYS A 16 -8.49 -7.61 27.84
N VAL A 17 -7.64 -7.22 26.89
CA VAL A 17 -7.31 -5.80 26.66
C VAL A 17 -8.49 -5.09 26.00
N PHE A 18 -9.10 -5.71 24.98
CA PHE A 18 -10.26 -5.16 24.28
C PHE A 18 -11.46 -4.95 25.21
N ASP A 19 -11.77 -5.91 26.09
CA ASP A 19 -12.87 -5.83 27.05
C ASP A 19 -12.78 -4.59 27.97
N ASN A 20 -11.56 -4.11 28.22
CA ASN A 20 -11.34 -2.88 29.00
C ASN A 20 -11.47 -1.60 28.16
N ILE A 21 -11.14 -1.67 26.87
CA ILE A 21 -11.26 -0.57 25.92
C ILE A 21 -12.73 -0.36 25.54
N GLU A 22 -13.47 -1.44 25.28
CA GLU A 22 -14.87 -1.44 24.84
C GLU A 22 -15.78 -0.64 25.78
N LYS A 23 -15.48 -0.60 27.08
CA LYS A 23 -16.20 0.22 28.07
C LYS A 23 -16.25 1.72 27.73
N ASN A 24 -15.34 2.20 26.88
CA ASN A 24 -15.20 3.59 26.49
C ASN A 24 -15.48 3.85 25.00
N CYS A 25 -15.92 2.85 24.24
CA CYS A 25 -16.19 3.01 22.81
C CYS A 25 -17.36 2.15 22.34
N GLU A 26 -17.98 2.54 21.23
CA GLU A 26 -18.99 1.70 20.58
C GLU A 26 -18.28 0.64 19.74
N ALA A 27 -18.52 -0.64 20.06
CA ALA A 27 -17.98 -1.77 19.33
C ALA A 27 -19.09 -2.43 18.50
N LYS A 28 -18.70 -2.93 17.32
CA LYS A 28 -19.56 -3.77 16.49
C LYS A 28 -18.76 -4.98 16.07
N GLU A 29 -19.28 -6.16 16.38
CA GLU A 29 -18.72 -7.41 15.90
C GLU A 29 -18.91 -7.53 14.38
N LEU A 30 -17.88 -7.98 13.69
CA LEU A 30 -17.85 -8.12 12.24
C LEU A 30 -17.26 -9.49 11.90
N ASP A 31 -17.75 -10.09 10.81
CA ASP A 31 -17.11 -11.27 10.24
C ASP A 31 -15.71 -10.94 9.74
N VAL A 32 -14.73 -11.78 10.05
CA VAL A 32 -13.33 -11.52 9.73
C VAL A 32 -13.12 -11.26 8.24
N SER A 33 -13.86 -11.95 7.36
CA SER A 33 -13.75 -11.79 5.91
C SER A 33 -14.01 -10.36 5.43
N THR A 34 -14.76 -9.57 6.19
CA THR A 34 -15.07 -8.17 5.87
C THR A 34 -13.89 -7.21 6.07
N ILE A 35 -12.90 -7.60 6.88
CA ILE A 35 -11.72 -6.78 7.22
C ILE A 35 -10.40 -7.39 6.75
N MET A 36 -10.46 -8.54 6.06
CA MET A 36 -9.26 -9.23 5.63
C MET A 36 -8.58 -8.50 4.47
N GLN A 37 -7.29 -8.21 4.66
CA GLN A 37 -6.41 -7.73 3.61
C GLN A 37 -5.89 -8.92 2.80
N ILE A 38 -5.67 -8.75 1.50
CA ILE A 38 -5.14 -9.80 0.60
C ILE A 38 -3.86 -10.43 1.17
N ASN A 39 -3.02 -9.62 1.81
CA ASN A 39 -1.76 -10.04 2.41
C ASN A 39 -1.91 -10.97 3.62
N MET A 40 -3.12 -11.07 4.21
CA MET A 40 -3.44 -12.02 5.27
C MET A 40 -3.94 -13.37 4.72
N TYR A 41 -4.34 -13.43 3.45
CA TYR A 41 -4.70 -14.69 2.78
C TYR A 41 -3.51 -15.33 2.07
N GLN A 42 -2.66 -14.50 1.47
CA GLN A 42 -1.50 -14.97 0.72
C GLN A 42 -0.34 -13.97 0.81
N PRO A 43 0.91 -14.43 0.71
CA PRO A 43 2.05 -13.54 0.64
C PRO A 43 1.92 -12.56 -0.54
N THR A 44 2.32 -11.31 -0.33
CA THR A 44 2.45 -10.37 -1.43
C THR A 44 3.58 -10.81 -2.35
N ASN A 45 3.34 -10.77 -3.66
CA ASN A 45 4.42 -10.96 -4.63
C ASN A 45 5.54 -9.96 -4.39
N LYS A 46 6.77 -10.47 -4.32
CA LYS A 46 7.97 -9.65 -4.16
C LYS A 46 8.06 -8.63 -5.32
N PRO A 47 8.10 -7.32 -5.04
CA PRO A 47 8.27 -6.32 -6.10
C PRO A 47 9.57 -6.55 -6.88
N LYS A 48 9.54 -6.30 -8.20
CA LYS A 48 10.70 -6.53 -9.10
C LYS A 48 12.00 -5.87 -8.61
N ASP A 49 11.87 -4.73 -7.94
CA ASP A 49 13.00 -3.91 -7.51
C ASP A 49 13.35 -4.07 -6.03
N TYR A 50 12.68 -4.99 -5.33
CA TYR A 50 12.86 -5.21 -3.90
C TYR A 50 14.32 -5.41 -3.53
N ASP A 51 15.02 -6.33 -4.19
CA ASP A 51 16.41 -6.67 -3.84
C ASP A 51 17.35 -5.48 -4.03
N ARG A 52 17.12 -4.69 -5.09
CA ARG A 52 17.94 -3.53 -5.40
C ARG A 52 17.75 -2.42 -4.35
N ILE A 53 16.51 -2.11 -4.00
CA ILE A 53 16.19 -1.09 -2.99
C ILE A 53 16.72 -1.53 -1.62
N HIS A 54 16.54 -2.80 -1.26
CA HIS A 54 17.05 -3.34 0.00
C HIS A 54 18.58 -3.39 0.04
N ALA A 55 19.26 -3.65 -1.09
CA ALA A 55 20.71 -3.54 -1.17
C ALA A 55 21.17 -2.09 -0.97
N ALA A 56 20.55 -1.13 -1.67
CA ALA A 56 20.83 0.29 -1.49
C ALA A 56 20.63 0.74 -0.02
N TYR A 57 19.57 0.26 0.62
CA TYR A 57 19.31 0.54 2.03
C TYR A 57 20.41 -0.03 2.94
N ARG A 58 20.81 -1.29 2.74
CA ARG A 58 21.85 -1.94 3.55
C ARG A 58 23.23 -1.30 3.36
N GLU A 59 23.56 -0.89 2.15
CA GLU A 59 24.89 -0.36 1.81
C GLU A 59 25.03 1.14 2.07
N LYS A 60 23.96 1.92 1.88
CA LYS A 60 24.00 3.39 1.83
C LYS A 60 23.01 4.08 2.77
N GLY A 61 22.11 3.33 3.41
CA GLY A 61 21.12 3.86 4.34
C GLY A 61 19.80 4.30 3.69
N PHE A 62 18.95 4.89 4.52
CA PHE A 62 17.56 5.22 4.19
C PHE A 62 17.43 6.24 3.05
N ASP A 63 18.17 7.35 3.13
CA ASP A 63 18.00 8.48 2.20
C ASP A 63 18.30 8.09 0.75
N GLU A 64 19.34 7.29 0.54
CA GLU A 64 19.71 6.80 -0.78
C GLU A 64 18.68 5.80 -1.32
N ALA A 65 18.20 4.87 -0.49
CA ALA A 65 17.14 3.95 -0.88
C ALA A 65 15.84 4.69 -1.25
N LEU A 66 15.47 5.73 -0.48
CA LEU A 66 14.30 6.56 -0.75
C LEU A 66 14.44 7.38 -2.03
N SER A 67 15.62 7.97 -2.26
CA SER A 67 15.96 8.72 -3.47
C SER A 67 15.82 7.83 -4.72
N GLU A 68 16.29 6.59 -4.62
CA GLU A 68 16.22 5.62 -5.70
C GLU A 68 14.79 5.20 -6.05
N CYS A 69 13.97 4.93 -5.03
CA CYS A 69 12.52 4.70 -5.17
C CYS A 69 11.84 5.88 -5.87
N SER A 70 12.12 7.09 -5.39
CA SER A 70 11.49 8.33 -5.85
C SER A 70 11.84 8.65 -7.31
N LYS A 71 13.13 8.58 -7.69
CA LYS A 71 13.59 8.79 -9.06
C LYS A 71 12.89 7.86 -10.05
N ARG A 72 12.61 6.62 -9.64
CA ARG A 72 11.95 5.63 -10.51
C ARG A 72 10.46 5.87 -10.65
N ALA A 73 9.77 6.24 -9.56
CA ALA A 73 8.37 6.64 -9.60
C ALA A 73 8.16 7.83 -10.56
N LEU A 74 9.07 8.82 -10.52
CA LEU A 74 9.06 9.98 -11.41
C LEU A 74 9.30 9.59 -12.89
N LYS A 75 10.28 8.71 -13.16
CA LYS A 75 10.55 8.22 -14.53
C LYS A 75 9.35 7.46 -15.13
N SER A 76 8.68 6.63 -14.33
CA SER A 76 7.47 5.90 -14.76
C SER A 76 6.33 6.85 -15.13
N ASN A 77 6.07 7.86 -14.30
CA ASN A 77 5.02 8.86 -14.54
C ASN A 77 5.26 9.65 -15.82
N ASN A 78 6.50 10.04 -16.11
CA ASN A 78 6.83 10.76 -17.35
C ASN A 78 6.63 9.89 -18.60
N LYS A 79 7.01 8.60 -18.55
CA LYS A 79 6.78 7.66 -19.67
C LYS A 79 5.29 7.48 -19.97
N ASN A 80 4.47 7.35 -18.92
CA ASN A 80 3.02 7.20 -19.06
C ASN A 80 2.36 8.47 -19.61
N ARG A 81 2.78 9.65 -19.14
CA ARG A 81 2.31 10.94 -19.67
C ARG A 81 2.67 11.13 -21.14
N PHE A 82 3.89 10.77 -21.55
CA PHE A 82 4.33 10.86 -22.94
C PHE A 82 3.54 9.90 -23.84
N LYS A 83 3.35 8.65 -23.42
CA LYS A 83 2.52 7.67 -24.14
C LYS A 83 1.08 8.17 -24.31
N ALA A 84 0.49 8.74 -23.26
CA ALA A 84 -0.86 9.33 -23.33
C ALA A 84 -0.93 10.50 -24.33
N ARG A 85 0.11 11.36 -24.38
CA ARG A 85 0.19 12.45 -25.38
C ARG A 85 0.28 11.92 -26.81
N ILE A 86 1.11 10.89 -27.05
CA ILE A 86 1.20 10.25 -28.37
C ILE A 86 -0.13 9.64 -28.78
N VAL A 87 -0.79 8.87 -27.90
CA VAL A 87 -2.10 8.26 -28.20
C VAL A 87 -3.14 9.34 -28.51
N LYS A 88 -3.15 10.45 -27.75
CA LYS A 88 -4.06 11.57 -27.99
C LYS A 88 -3.78 12.25 -29.34
N PHE A 89 -2.51 12.41 -29.71
CA PHE A 89 -2.09 12.96 -30.99
C PHE A 89 -2.48 12.06 -32.18
N LEU A 90 -2.20 10.75 -32.08
CA LEU A 90 -2.56 9.76 -33.10
C LEU A 90 -4.08 9.66 -33.28
N ARG A 91 -4.87 9.70 -32.20
CA ARG A 91 -6.34 9.79 -32.28
C ARG A 91 -6.79 11.03 -33.04
N LYS A 92 -6.12 12.17 -32.85
CA LYS A 92 -6.42 13.43 -33.53
C LYS A 92 -6.13 13.38 -35.04
N ILE A 93 -5.11 12.61 -35.44
CA ILE A 93 -4.77 12.36 -36.85
C ILE A 93 -5.76 11.38 -37.49
N LYS A 94 -6.17 10.32 -36.78
CA LYS A 94 -7.14 9.32 -37.28
C LYS A 94 -8.60 9.82 -37.38
N LEU A 95 -8.91 10.96 -36.76
CA LEU A 95 -10.23 11.62 -36.80
C LEU A 95 -10.31 12.72 -37.89
N LYS A 96 -9.27 12.85 -38.72
CA LYS A 96 -9.18 13.73 -39.89
C LYS A 96 -9.08 12.86 -41.14
#